data_AF-A0A928YQ31-F1
#
_entry.id   AF-A0A928YQ31-F1
#
_cell.length_a   1.000
_cell.length_b   1.000
_cell.length_c   1.000
_cell.angle_alpha   90.00
_cell.angle_beta   90.00
_cell.angle_gamma   90.00
#
_symmetry.space_group_name_H-M   'P 1'
#
loop_
_entity.id
_entity.type
_entity.pdbx_description
1 polymer ?
#
loop_
_entity_poly.entity_id
_entity_poly.type
_entity_poly.pdbx_seq_one_letter_code
_entity_poly.pdbx_strand_id
1 'polypeptide(L)' 'MKNFDIPLSIKSQKEFCDKTNSPHFAPLDGKCYACKSQIYEEKKQGSFFTGVSVDKASTQLITGCPHCYRSYCD' A
#
# COMPACT_ATOMS: atom_id res chain seq x y z
N MET A 1 -12.38 -11.73 -4.46
CA MET A 1 -11.24 -11.47 -5.35
C MET A 1 -10.45 -10.30 -4.79
N LYS A 2 -9.12 -10.36 -4.78
CA LYS A 2 -8.31 -9.20 -4.40
C LYS A 2 -8.26 -8.24 -5.59
N ASN A 3 -8.68 -7.00 -5.39
CA ASN A 3 -8.60 -5.95 -6.40
C ASN A 3 -7.32 -5.13 -6.15
N PHE A 4 -6.49 -4.95 -7.18
CA PHE A 4 -5.20 -4.26 -7.11
C PHE A 4 -5.19 -2.99 -7.98
N ASP A 5 -6.35 -2.34 -8.09
CA ASP A 5 -6.47 -1.06 -8.79
C ASP A 5 -5.66 0.02 -8.05
N ILE A 6 -4.60 0.51 -8.70
CA ILE A 6 -3.64 1.46 -8.13
C ILE A 6 -4.31 2.80 -7.76
N PRO A 7 -4.99 3.53 -8.69
CA PRO A 7 -5.59 4.81 -8.34
C PRO A 7 -6.67 4.69 -7.25
N LEU A 8 -7.46 3.61 -7.29
CA LEU A 8 -8.46 3.35 -6.27
C LEU A 8 -7.82 3.04 -4.91
N SER A 9 -6.71 2.30 -4.88
CA SER A 9 -6.00 1.97 -3.63
C SER A 9 -5.36 3.21 -2.99
N ILE A 10 -4.73 4.08 -3.79
CA ILE A 10 -4.19 5.37 -3.32
C ILE A 10 -5.31 6.21 -2.69
N LYS A 11 -6.44 6.33 -3.40
CA LYS A 11 -7.61 7.06 -2.92
C LYS A 11 -8.15 6.46 -1.62
N SER A 12 -8.29 5.13 -1.57
CA SER A 12 -8.81 4.40 -0.40
C SER A 12 -7.92 4.58 0.83
N GLN A 13 -6.59 4.52 0.66
CA GLN A 13 -5.65 4.74 1.76
C GLN A 13 -5.76 6.16 2.30
N LYS A 14 -5.87 7.15 1.41
CA LYS A 14 -6.06 8.54 1.79
C LYS A 14 -7.34 8.72 2.60
N GLU A 15 -8.47 8.23 2.08
CA GLU A 15 -9.77 8.31 2.76
C GLU A 15 -9.77 7.59 4.12
N PHE A 16 -9.09 6.45 4.21
CA PHE A 16 -8.93 5.72 5.47
C PHE A 16 -8.12 6.54 6.50
N CYS A 17 -6.98 7.11 6.09
CA CYS A 17 -6.16 7.96 6.94
C CYS A 17 -6.95 9.19 7.42
N ASP A 18 -7.65 9.88 6.51
CA ASP A 18 -8.46 11.08 6.82
C ASP A 18 -9.58 10.72 7.81
N LYS A 19 -10.31 9.62 7.59
CA LYS A 19 -11.40 9.16 8.45
C LYS A 19 -10.93 8.77 9.85
N THR A 20 -9.77 8.13 9.95
CA THR A 20 -9.21 7.67 11.22
C THR A 20 -8.32 8.70 11.91
N ASN A 21 -8.14 9.87 11.28
CA ASN A 21 -7.19 10.89 11.70
C ASN A 21 -5.75 10.33 11.89
N SER A 22 -5.38 9.36 11.05
CA SER A 22 -4.07 8.71 11.07
C SER A 22 -3.10 9.42 10.10
N PRO A 23 -1.80 9.49 10.42
CA PRO A 23 -0.80 10.01 9.49
C PRO A 23 -0.70 9.15 8.22
N HIS A 24 -0.56 9.79 7.07
CA HIS A 24 -0.41 9.11 5.78
C HIS A 24 1.06 8.71 5.56
N PHE A 25 1.43 7.49 5.96
CA PHE A 25 2.80 6.97 5.82
C PHE A 25 3.12 6.43 4.41
N ALA A 26 2.13 5.84 3.74
CA ALA A 26 2.34 5.29 2.41
C ALA A 26 2.74 6.38 1.39
N PRO A 27 3.58 6.06 0.39
CA PRO A 27 3.91 6.99 -0.68
C PRO A 27 2.64 7.43 -1.44
N LEU A 28 2.52 8.74 -1.70
CA LEU A 28 1.34 9.34 -2.34
C LEU A 28 1.07 8.82 -3.77
N ASP A 29 2.12 8.38 -4.47
CA ASP A 29 2.06 7.76 -5.80
C ASP A 29 2.06 6.22 -5.75
N GLY A 30 2.07 5.65 -4.54
CA GLY A 30 2.17 4.21 -4.29
C GLY A 30 3.55 3.61 -4.59
N LYS A 31 4.55 4.39 -5.02
CA LYS A 31 5.88 3.85 -5.34
C LYS A 31 6.77 3.89 -4.11
N CYS A 32 7.26 2.73 -3.69
CA CYS A 32 8.17 2.64 -2.56
C CYS A 32 9.45 3.45 -2.83
N TYR A 33 9.85 4.32 -1.90
CA TYR A 33 11.08 5.12 -2.05
C TYR A 33 12.35 4.26 -2.10
N ALA A 34 12.34 3.06 -1.50
CA ALA A 34 13.48 2.16 -1.45
C ALA A 34 13.56 1.25 -2.69
N CYS A 35 12.53 0.45 -2.96
CA CYS A 35 12.56 -0.54 -4.05
C CYS A 35 11.91 -0.08 -5.36
N LYS A 36 11.34 1.13 -5.39
CA LYS A 36 10.67 1.77 -6.55
C LYS A 36 9.49 0.98 -7.13
N SER A 37 9.07 -0.11 -6.48
CA SER A 37 7.94 -0.92 -6.89
C SER A 37 6.62 -0.30 -6.44
N GLN A 38 5.56 -0.55 -7.21
CA GLN A 38 4.21 -0.08 -6.92
C GLN A 38 3.59 -0.96 -5.82
N ILE A 39 3.37 -0.41 -4.63
CA ILE A 39 2.89 -1.18 -3.46
C ILE A 39 1.47 -1.69 -3.61
N TYR A 40 0.68 -1.07 -4.48
CA TYR A 40 -0.71 -1.45 -4.77
C TYR A 40 -0.82 -2.46 -5.92
N GLU A 41 0.30 -2.90 -6.50
CA GLU A 41 0.33 -3.93 -7.53
C GLU A 41 0.61 -5.31 -6.91
N GLU A 42 -0.04 -6.34 -7.43
CA GLU A 42 0.30 -7.71 -7.05
C GLU A 42 1.59 -8.16 -7.73
N LYS A 43 2.57 -8.58 -6.93
CA LYS A 43 3.85 -9.09 -7.41
C LYS A 43 4.16 -10.44 -6.79
N LYS A 44 4.50 -11.41 -7.62
CA LYS A 44 5.00 -12.73 -7.18
C LYS A 44 6.42 -12.61 -6.63
N GLN A 45 6.64 -13.13 -5.43
CA GLN A 45 7.95 -13.29 -4.79
C GLN A 45 8.12 -14.72 -4.32
N GLY A 46 8.94 -15.48 -5.05
CA GLY A 46 9.12 -16.91 -4.79
C GLY A 46 7.80 -17.68 -4.87
N SER A 47 7.38 -18.26 -3.74
CA SER A 47 6.17 -19.05 -3.60
C SER A 47 4.91 -18.26 -3.22
N PHE A 48 5.01 -16.95 -2.96
CA PHE A 48 3.88 -16.14 -2.51
C PHE A 48 3.70 -14.86 -3.33
N PHE A 49 2.54 -14.21 -3.17
CA PHE A 49 2.22 -12.92 -3.79
C PHE A 49 2.23 -11.82 -2.73
N THR A 50 2.78 -10.66 -3.12
CA THR A 50 2.87 -9.44 -2.32
C THR A 50 2.11 -8.32 -3.00
N GLY A 51 1.77 -7.27 -2.26
CA GLY A 51 0.98 -6.16 -2.75
C GLY A 51 -0.15 -5.83 -1.78
N VAL A 52 -0.60 -4.59 -1.80
CA VAL A 52 -1.74 -4.11 -1.02
C VAL A 52 -2.93 -3.97 -1.96
N SER A 53 -3.97 -4.77 -1.72
CA SER A 53 -5.23 -4.63 -2.44
C SER A 53 -6.02 -3.41 -1.95
N VAL A 54 -6.95 -2.94 -2.78
CA VAL A 54 -7.89 -1.84 -2.46
C VAL A 54 -8.57 -2.06 -1.10
N ASP A 55 -9.03 -3.29 -0.85
CA ASP A 55 -9.68 -3.68 0.42
C ASP A 55 -8.77 -3.51 1.64
N LYS A 56 -7.47 -3.78 1.48
CA LYS A 56 -6.51 -3.62 2.57
C LYS A 56 -6.16 -2.15 2.76
N ALA A 57 -6.06 -1.38 1.68
CA ALA A 57 -5.87 0.07 1.73
C ALA A 57 -7.06 0.82 2.34
N SER A 58 -8.28 0.29 2.21
CA SER A 58 -9.49 0.90 2.79
C SER A 58 -9.74 0.52 4.25
N THR A 59 -9.06 -0.51 4.77
CA THR A 59 -9.33 -1.05 6.12
C THR A 59 -8.13 -1.00 7.06
N GLN A 60 -6.91 -0.80 6.56
CA GLN A 60 -5.68 -0.85 7.37
C GLN A 60 -4.74 0.30 7.02
N LEU A 61 -3.98 0.74 8.04
CA LEU A 61 -2.91 1.72 7.84
C LEU A 61 -1.70 1.04 7.18
N ILE A 62 -1.30 1.53 6.02
CA ILE A 62 -0.10 1.02 5.34
C ILE A 62 1.13 1.74 5.89
N THR A 63 1.88 1.03 6.71
CA THR A 63 3.09 1.53 7.39
C THR A 63 4.38 1.02 6.77
N GLY A 64 4.33 0.22 5.71
CA GLY A 64 5.52 -0.33 5.08
C GLY A 64 5.29 -0.91 3.70
N CYS A 65 6.39 -1.14 2.98
CA CYS A 65 6.37 -1.71 1.65
C CYS A 65 6.12 -3.23 1.70
N PRO A 66 5.11 -3.77 1.00
CA PRO A 66 4.84 -5.21 0.97
C PRO A 66 5.90 -6.01 0.19
N HIS A 67 6.75 -5.34 -0.61
CA HIS A 67 7.71 -6.02 -1.48
C HIS A 67 9.12 -6.09 -0.89
N CYS A 68 9.62 -5.01 -0.32
CA CYS A 68 10.97 -4.98 0.28
C CYS A 68 10.94 -4.89 1.81
N TYR A 69 9.75 -4.91 2.42
CA TYR A 69 9.55 -4.88 3.87
C TYR A 69 10.15 -3.64 4.57
N ARG A 70 10.39 -2.57 3.82
CA ARG A 70 10.85 -1.29 4.35
C ARG A 70 9.72 -0.60 5.12
N SER A 71 9.99 -0.15 6.34
CA SER A 71 9.07 0.70 7.13
C SER A 71 8.97 2.10 6.53
N TYR A 72 7.77 2.68 6.59
CA TYR A 72 7.46 4.08 6.28
C TYR A 72 7.23 4.91 7.55
N CYS A 73 7.08 4.24 8.70
CA CYS A 73 7.16 4.86 10.01
C CYS A 73 8.63 4.89 10.41
N ASP A 74 9.30 6.00 10.15
CA ASP A 74 10.62 6.36 10.67
C ASP A 74 10.48 7.74 11.32
#